data_AF-A0A4P1R8Y8-F1
#
_entry.id   AF-A0A4P1R8Y8-F1
#
_cell.length_a   1.000
_cell.length_b   1.000
_cell.length_c   1.000
_cell.angle_alpha   90.00
_cell.angle_beta   90.00
_cell.angle_gamma   90.00
#
_symmetry.space_group_name_H-M   'P 1'
#
loop_
_entity.id
_entity.type
_entity.pdbx_description
1 polymer ?
#
loop_
_entity_poly.entity_id
_entity_poly.type
_entity_poly.pdbx_seq_one_letter_code
_entity_poly.pdbx_strand_id
1 'polypeptide(L)' 'MLEVEGNQVNDAPKKMYVFGDSYADTGNIRKSLSNSWKDPYGVTFPGKPAGRFSDGRVLTDYIGMCNNTFKF' A
#
# COMPACT_ATOMS: atom_id res chain seq x y z
N MET A 1 -24.42 0.82 41.77
CA MET A 1 -23.11 0.44 41.23
C MET A 1 -23.38 -0.58 40.14
N LEU A 2 -23.38 -0.14 38.88
CA LEU A 2 -23.47 -1.02 37.71
C LEU A 2 -22.16 -0.81 36.97
N GLU A 3 -21.37 -1.87 36.81
CA GLU A 3 -20.19 -1.85 35.96
C GLU A 3 -20.68 -1.82 34.51
N VAL A 4 -20.47 -0.69 33.84
CA VAL A 4 -20.65 -0.59 32.40
C VAL A 4 -19.38 -1.14 31.77
N GLU A 5 -19.44 -2.37 31.27
CA GLU A 5 -18.40 -2.89 30.39
C GLU A 5 -18.39 -2.08 29.09
N GLY A 6 -17.40 -1.18 28.96
CA GLY A 6 -17.21 -0.39 27.76
C GLY A 6 -16.87 -1.31 26.58
N ASN A 7 -17.79 -1.42 25.64
CA ASN A 7 -17.58 -2.12 24.37
C ASN A 7 -16.43 -1.42 23.61
N GLN A 8 -15.29 -2.10 23.48
CA GLN A 8 -14.14 -1.60 22.73
C GLN A 8 -14.50 -1.60 21.24
N VAL A 9 -15.10 -0.52 20.76
CA VAL A 9 -15.32 -0.34 19.32
C VAL A 9 -13.95 -0.11 18.70
N ASN A 10 -13.41 -1.14 18.05
CA ASN A 10 -12.21 -1.05 17.22
C ASN A 10 -12.53 -0.17 15.99
N ASP A 11 -12.56 1.15 16.18
CA ASP A 11 -12.95 2.14 15.16
C ASP A 11 -11.79 2.48 14.20
N ALA A 12 -10.85 1.55 14.05
CA ALA A 12 -9.73 1.71 13.13
C ALA A 12 -10.24 1.69 11.68
N PRO A 13 -9.78 2.62 10.83
CA PRO A 13 -10.17 2.65 9.43
C PRO A 13 -9.78 1.35 8.73
N LYS A 14 -10.77 0.68 8.12
CA LYS A 14 -10.60 -0.65 7.48
C LYS A 14 -10.02 -0.58 6.07
N LYS A 15 -9.98 0.61 5.47
CA LYS A 15 -9.64 0.85 4.06
C LYS A 15 -8.89 2.16 3.92
N MET A 16 -7.98 2.20 2.94
CA MET A 16 -7.26 3.39 2.52
C MET A 16 -7.60 3.68 1.06
N TYR A 17 -8.02 4.90 0.76
CA TYR A 17 -8.18 5.40 -0.60
C TYR A 17 -7.00 6.29 -0.92
N VAL A 18 -6.27 5.94 -1.98
CA VAL A 18 -5.02 6.59 -2.34
C VAL A 18 -5.23 7.35 -3.65
N PHE A 19 -4.95 8.65 -3.60
CA PHE A 19 -4.91 9.53 -4.76
C PHE A 19 -3.49 10.05 -4.94
N GLY A 20 -3.11 10.35 -6.17
CA GLY A 20 -1.78 10.88 -6.46
C GLY A 20 -1.35 10.59 -7.89
N ASP A 21 -0.05 10.58 -8.08
CA ASP A 21 0.63 10.31 -9.34
C ASP A 21 1.42 8.98 -9.27
N SER A 22 2.44 8.86 -10.12
CA SER A 22 3.41 7.76 -10.13
C SER A 22 3.92 7.31 -8.76
N TYR A 23 4.10 8.19 -7.77
CA TYR A 23 4.59 7.86 -6.43
C TYR A 23 3.61 7.02 -5.62
N ALA A 24 2.32 7.05 -5.98
CA ALA A 24 1.26 6.30 -5.33
C ALA A 24 0.71 5.17 -6.23
N ASP A 25 1.09 5.15 -7.51
CA ASP A 25 0.57 4.21 -8.49
C ASP A 25 1.09 2.78 -8.24
N THR A 26 0.14 1.85 -8.07
CA THR A 26 0.41 0.42 -7.91
C THR A 26 0.04 -0.40 -9.15
N GLY A 27 -0.09 0.25 -10.31
CA GLY A 27 -0.33 -0.40 -11.61
C GLY A 27 -1.62 0.05 -12.33
N ASN A 28 -2.10 1.27 -12.08
CA ASN A 28 -3.27 1.85 -12.72
C ASN A 28 -2.98 2.30 -14.16
N ILE A 29 -1.76 2.78 -14.47
CA ILE A 29 -1.42 3.14 -15.85
C ILE A 29 -1.29 1.88 -16.71
N ARG A 30 -1.90 1.88 -17.90
CA ARG A 30 -1.87 0.74 -18.82
C ARG A 30 -0.44 0.34 -19.20
N LYS A 31 -0.20 -0.97 -19.31
CA LYS A 31 1.09 -1.57 -19.73
C LYS A 31 1.69 -0.97 -21.00
N SER A 32 0.85 -0.66 -21.99
CA SER A 32 1.29 -0.10 -23.26
C SER A 32 1.75 1.36 -23.18
N LEU A 33 1.43 2.07 -22.09
CA LEU A 33 1.62 3.52 -21.96
C LEU A 33 2.72 3.91 -20.97
N SER A 34 3.19 2.99 -20.13
CA SER A 34 4.16 3.30 -19.07
C SER A 34 5.37 2.39 -19.08
N ASN A 35 6.53 2.98 -18.77
CA ASN A 35 7.77 2.25 -18.53
C ASN A 35 7.79 1.52 -17.18
N SER A 36 6.87 1.81 -16.25
CA SER A 36 6.76 1.12 -14.95
C SER A 36 6.41 -0.37 -15.05
N TRP A 37 6.12 -0.84 -16.26
CA TRP A 37 5.90 -2.25 -16.59
C TRP A 37 7.09 -2.94 -17.25
N LYS A 38 8.27 -2.32 -17.22
CA LYS A 38 9.53 -2.85 -17.76
C LYS A 38 10.63 -2.80 -16.71
N ASP A 39 11.71 -3.53 -16.93
CA ASP A 39 12.89 -3.45 -16.07
C ASP A 39 13.48 -2.02 -16.12
N PRO A 40 14.03 -1.50 -15.01
CA PRO A 40 14.33 -2.19 -13.75
C PRO A 40 13.22 -2.10 -12.69
N TYR A 41 11.97 -1.78 -13.04
CA TYR A 41 10.92 -1.61 -12.03
C TYR A 41 10.49 -2.94 -11.41
N GLY A 42 10.32 -2.94 -10.09
CA GLY A 42 9.86 -4.08 -9.33
C GLY A 42 10.85 -5.23 -9.15
N VAL A 43 12.16 -5.07 -9.40
CA VAL A 43 13.16 -6.15 -9.21
C VAL A 43 13.29 -6.52 -7.73
N THR A 44 13.38 -5.54 -6.84
CA THR A 44 13.39 -5.79 -5.38
C THR A 44 12.02 -6.28 -4.87
N PHE A 45 10.93 -5.67 -5.33
CA PHE A 45 9.56 -6.13 -5.03
C PHE A 45 8.60 -5.65 -6.13
N PRO A 46 7.78 -6.51 -6.75
CA PRO A 46 7.49 -7.90 -6.38
C PRO A 46 8.37 -8.97 -7.09
N GLY A 47 9.56 -8.62 -7.57
CA GLY A 47 10.44 -9.50 -8.36
C GLY A 47 10.20 -9.44 -9.87
N LYS A 48 9.33 -8.53 -10.32
CA LYS A 48 9.03 -8.25 -11.73
C LYS A 48 8.29 -6.91 -11.87
N PRO A 49 8.31 -6.28 -13.06
CA PRO A 49 7.54 -5.08 -13.30
C PRO A 49 6.04 -5.28 -13.07
N ALA A 50 5.47 -4.45 -12.20
CA ALA A 50 4.07 -4.51 -11.78
C ALA A 50 3.34 -3.17 -11.95
N GLY A 51 3.91 -2.23 -12.71
CA GLY A 51 3.30 -0.92 -12.96
C GLY A 51 3.60 0.13 -11.90
N ARG A 52 4.42 -0.22 -10.90
CA ARG A 52 4.92 0.67 -9.85
C ARG A 52 6.12 1.45 -10.35
N PHE A 53 6.18 2.76 -10.09
CA PHE A 53 7.32 3.60 -10.42
C PHE A 53 8.43 3.51 -9.36
N SER A 54 8.76 2.28 -8.94
CA SER A 54 9.81 1.97 -7.97
C SER A 54 10.39 0.59 -8.28
N ASP A 55 11.65 0.35 -7.89
CA ASP A 55 12.23 -1.00 -7.87
C ASP A 55 11.56 -1.90 -6.81
N GLY A 56 10.90 -1.30 -5.84
CA GLY A 56 10.22 -2.01 -4.76
C GLY A 56 8.82 -1.50 -4.49
N ARG A 57 8.46 -1.57 -3.20
CA ARG A 57 7.24 -0.95 -2.67
C ARG A 57 7.25 0.56 -2.91
N VAL A 58 6.06 1.13 -2.99
CA VAL A 58 5.82 2.58 -2.92
C VAL A 58 5.29 2.93 -1.52
N LEU A 59 5.28 4.21 -1.16
CA LEU A 59 5.00 4.66 0.22
C LEU A 59 3.70 4.08 0.80
N THR A 60 2.67 3.97 -0.04
CA THR A 60 1.33 3.50 0.34
C THR A 60 1.31 2.03 0.74
N ASP A 61 2.25 1.20 0.27
CA ASP A 61 2.36 -0.18 0.74
C ASP A 61 2.73 -0.22 2.22
N TYR A 62 3.59 0.67 2.68
CA TYR A 62 4.04 0.70 4.08
C TYR A 62 2.95 1.22 5.03
N ILE A 63 2.14 2.18 4.57
CA ILE A 63 1.04 2.75 5.35
C ILE A 63 -0.16 1.79 5.38
N GLY A 64 -0.44 1.08 4.28
CA GLY A 64 -1.53 0.12 4.18
C GLY A 64 -1.32 -1.18 4.96
N MET A 65 -0.08 -1.48 5.37
CA MET A 65 0.29 -2.68 6.13
C MET A 65 0.01 -2.58 7.64
N CYS A 66 -0.72 -1.56 8.11
CA CYS A 66 -1.16 -1.42 9.49
C CYS A 66 -2.24 -2.44 9.91
N ASN A 67 -1.86 -3.71 10.02
CA ASN A 67 -2.43 -4.61 11.03
C ASN A 67 -1.38 -4.71 12.14
N ASN A 68 -1.64 -4.06 13.28
CA ASN A 68 -0.86 -4.07 14.52
C ASN A 68 0.32 -5.06 14.53
N THR A 69 1.51 -4.61 14.12
CA THR A 69 2.84 -4.96 14.64
C THR A 69 3.88 -4.34 13.70
N PHE A 70 4.21 -3.06 13.92
CA PHE A 70 5.55 -2.57 13.56
C PHE A 70 6.50 -3.09 14.64
N LYS A 71 7.31 -4.10 14.31
CA LYS A 71 8.52 -4.40 15.08
C LYS A 71 9.70 -4.05 14.20
N PHE A 72 10.49 -3.10 14.67
CA PHE A 72 11.85 -2.84 14.19
C PHE A 72 12.73 -4.06 14.44
#